data_AF-A0A2R6A851-F1
#
_entry.id   AF-A0A2R6A851-F1
#
_cell.length_a   1.000
_cell.length_b   1.000
_cell.length_c   1.000
_cell.angle_alpha   90.00
_cell.angle_beta   90.00
_cell.angle_gamma   90.00
#
_symmetry.space_group_name_H-M   'P 1'
#
loop_
_entity.id
_entity.type
_entity.pdbx_description
1 polymer ?
#
loop_
_entity_poly.entity_id
_entity_poly.type
_entity_poly.pdbx_seq_one_letter_code
_entity_poly.pdbx_strand_id
1 'polypeptide(L)' 'MFDEMSTSCIKIGKLVIHYRKKHDLLGIVENFVLDVYGANKISKDAVVFDFGAGIGDFTILVANKLKEVR' A
#
# COMPACT_ATOMS: atom_id res chain seq x y z
N MET A 1 -17.28 24.02 6.76
CA MET A 1 -15.89 24.47 6.75
C MET A 1 -15.05 23.24 6.47
N PHE A 2 -14.72 23.00 5.19
CA PHE A 2 -13.86 21.87 4.82
C PHE A 2 -12.44 22.30 5.13
N ASP A 3 -11.88 21.74 6.20
CA ASP A 3 -10.47 21.91 6.54
C ASP A 3 -9.64 21.48 5.32
N GLU A 4 -8.77 22.35 4.82
CA GLU A 4 -7.80 22.02 3.77
C GLU A 4 -6.81 21.01 4.36
N MET A 5 -7.20 19.73 4.39
CA MET A 5 -6.30 18.67 4.81
C MET A 5 -5.17 18.57 3.79
N SER A 6 -4.01 19.10 4.15
CA SER A 6 -2.81 19.02 3.34
C SER A 6 -2.49 17.56 3.03
N THR A 7 -2.50 17.23 1.74
CA THR A 7 -2.17 15.88 1.29
C THR A 7 -0.71 15.61 1.64
N SER A 8 -0.46 14.66 2.53
CA SER A 8 0.88 14.21 2.88
C SER A 8 1.35 13.14 1.88
N CYS A 9 2.66 12.95 1.76
CA CYS A 9 3.18 11.86 0.95
C CYS A 9 4.34 11.14 1.65
N ILE A 10 4.47 9.86 1.34
CA ILE A 10 5.63 9.04 1.70
C ILE A 10 6.23 8.46 0.42
N LYS A 11 7.57 8.41 0.37
CA LYS A 11 8.32 7.85 -0.74
C LYS A 11 9.03 6.58 -0.29
N ILE A 12 8.71 5.47 -0.94
CA ILE A 12 9.29 4.14 -0.69
C ILE A 12 9.99 3.69 -1.98
N GLY A 13 11.30 3.89 -2.06
CA GLY A 13 12.04 3.71 -3.31
C GLY A 13 11.53 4.64 -4.42
N LYS A 14 11.00 4.06 -5.50
CA LYS A 14 10.38 4.78 -6.62
C LYS A 14 8.87 5.02 -6.42
N LEU A 15 8.25 4.36 -5.44
CA LEU A 15 6.83 4.50 -5.16
C LEU A 15 6.57 5.76 -4.33
N VAL A 16 5.57 6.53 -4.73
CA VAL A 16 5.08 7.70 -3.97
C VAL A 16 3.63 7.42 -3.61
N ILE A 17 3.34 7.42 -2.31
CA ILE A 17 1.99 7.20 -1.78
C ILE A 17 1.52 8.50 -1.16
N HIS A 18 0.39 9.01 -1.66
CA HIS A 18 -0.28 10.18 -1.11
C HIS A 18 -1.36 9.74 -0.12
N TYR A 19 -1.38 10.35 1.05
CA TYR A 19 -2.35 10.03 2.10
C TYR A 19 -2.85 11.29 2.77
N ARG A 20 -4.02 11.20 3.40
CA ARG A 20 -4.68 12.34 4.05
C ARG A 20 -4.81 12.12 5.54
N LYS A 21 -5.04 10.89 5.99
CA LYS A 21 -5.32 10.58 7.39
C LYS A 21 -4.12 9.88 8.02
N LYS A 22 -3.87 10.15 9.31
CA LYS A 22 -2.75 9.52 10.04
C LYS A 22 -2.85 7.99 10.08
N HIS A 23 -4.05 7.42 10.06
CA HIS A 23 -4.22 5.97 10.03
C HIS A 23 -3.82 5.33 8.69
N ASP A 24 -3.83 6.09 7.59
CA ASP A 24 -3.34 5.60 6.30
C ASP A 24 -1.84 5.25 6.41
N LEU A 25 -1.09 6.01 7.23
CA LEU A 25 0.33 5.74 7.49
C LEU A 25 0.54 4.41 8.21
N LEU A 26 -0.39 4.03 9.12
CA LEU A 26 -0.31 2.76 9.82
C LEU A 26 -0.48 1.59 8.83
N GLY A 27 -1.49 1.66 7.95
CA GLY A 27 -1.69 0.66 6.89
C GLY A 27 -0.47 0.52 5.98
N ILE A 28 0.11 1.66 5.57
CA ILE A 28 1.34 1.66 4.76
C ILE A 28 2.49 0.95 5.48
N VAL A 29 2.68 1.19 6.79
CA VAL A 29 3.73 0.53 7.59
C VAL A 29 3.46 -0.98 7.73
N GLU A 30 2.22 -1.38 8.04
CA GLU A 30 1.80 -2.78 8.14
C GLU A 30 2.10 -3.55 6.86
N ASN A 31 1.84 -2.93 5.71
CA ASN A 31 2.03 -3.53 4.40
C ASN A 31 3.49 -3.51 3.93
N PHE A 32 4.12 -2.34 3.87
CA PHE A 32 5.42 -2.17 3.21
C PHE A 32 6.63 -2.48 4.11
N VAL A 33 6.50 -2.36 5.43
CA VAL A 33 7.61 -2.54 6.37
C VAL A 33 7.49 -3.85 7.13
N LEU A 34 6.29 -4.12 7.66
CA LEU A 34 6.07 -5.25 8.57
C LEU A 34 5.58 -6.52 7.88
N ASP A 35 5.12 -6.43 6.63
CA ASP A 35 4.58 -7.55 5.85
C ASP A 35 3.47 -8.32 6.60
N VAL A 36 2.61 -7.60 7.33
CA VAL A 36 1.57 -8.18 8.21
C VAL A 36 0.67 -9.16 7.45
N TYR A 37 0.33 -8.83 6.22
CA TYR A 37 -0.54 -9.62 5.35
C TYR A 37 0.23 -10.63 4.48
N GLY A 38 1.55 -10.77 4.67
CA GLY A 38 2.37 -11.76 3.97
C GLY A 38 2.45 -11.54 2.46
N ALA A 39 2.47 -10.29 2.01
CA ALA A 39 2.62 -9.91 0.60
C ALA A 39 3.85 -10.57 -0.05
N ASN A 40 4.93 -10.82 0.71
CA ASN A 40 6.11 -11.52 0.20
C ASN A 40 5.88 -13.01 -0.12
N LYS A 41 4.82 -13.62 0.41
CA LYS A 41 4.52 -15.05 0.26
C LYS A 41 3.49 -15.33 -0.84
N ILE A 42 2.91 -14.28 -1.43
CA ILE A 42 1.88 -14.40 -2.46
C ILE A 42 2.52 -14.90 -3.75
N SER A 43 2.01 -16.01 -4.28
CA SER A 43 2.43 -16.57 -5.57
C SER A 43 2.04 -15.65 -6.72
N LYS A 44 2.81 -15.67 -7.81
CA LYS A 44 2.50 -14.88 -9.02
C LYS A 44 1.19 -15.25 -9.69
N ASP A 45 0.76 -16.49 -9.51
CA ASP A 45 -0.42 -17.05 -10.15
C ASP A 45 -1.65 -16.95 -9.23
N ALA A 46 -1.48 -16.35 -8.04
CA ALA A 46 -2.54 -16.21 -7.06
C ALA A 46 -3.55 -15.14 -7.48
N VAL A 47 -4.82 -15.42 -7.21
CA VAL A 47 -5.88 -14.41 -7.22
C VAL A 47 -6.01 -13.88 -5.79
N VAL A 48 -5.88 -12.57 -5.63
CA VAL A 48 -5.93 -11.90 -4.32
C VAL A 48 -7.14 -10.96 -4.28
N PHE A 49 -7.90 -11.02 -3.19
CA PHE A 49 -9.01 -10.12 -2.92
C PHE A 49 -8.65 -9.21 -1.74
N ASP A 50 -8.60 -7.90 -1.98
CA ASP A 50 -8.28 -6.88 -0.97
C ASP A 50 -9.58 -6.24 -0.44
N PHE A 51 -10.10 -6.77 0.67
CA PHE A 51 -11.33 -6.29 1.28
C PHE A 51 -11.04 -5.11 2.22
N GLY A 52 -11.77 -4.00 2.04
CA GLY A 52 -11.58 -2.81 2.86
C GLY A 52 -10.29 -2.06 2.55
N ALA A 53 -9.81 -2.12 1.30
CA ALA A 53 -8.51 -1.65 0.82
C ALA A 53 -8.13 -0.19 1.15
N GLY A 54 -9.05 0.64 1.65
CA GLY A 54 -8.75 2.03 2.00
C GLY A 54 -8.18 2.81 0.82
N ILE A 55 -6.91 3.21 0.93
CA ILE A 55 -6.16 3.92 -0.14
C ILE A 55 -5.51 2.98 -1.18
N GLY A 56 -5.67 1.66 -1.03
CA GLY A 56 -5.20 0.64 -1.97
C GLY A 56 -3.71 0.32 -1.85
N ASP A 57 -3.09 0.60 -0.71
CA ASP A 57 -1.66 0.44 -0.48
C ASP A 57 -1.21 -1.03 -0.52
N PHE A 58 -1.98 -1.96 0.05
CA PHE A 58 -1.74 -3.40 -0.09
C PHE A 58 -1.86 -3.87 -1.55
N THR A 59 -2.96 -3.50 -2.23
CA THR A 59 -3.16 -3.80 -3.66
C THR A 59 -1.98 -3.31 -4.51
N ILE A 60 -1.51 -2.07 -4.29
CA ILE A 60 -0.37 -1.49 -5.03
C ILE A 60 0.92 -2.27 -4.75
N LEU A 61 1.18 -2.61 -3.48
CA LEU A 61 2.35 -3.39 -3.08
C LEU A 61 2.39 -4.74 -3.81
N VAL A 62 1.30 -5.50 -3.76
CA VAL A 62 1.22 -6.82 -4.39
C VAL A 62 1.34 -6.69 -5.91
N ALA A 63 0.62 -5.76 -6.54
CA ALA A 63 0.67 -5.57 -7.99
C ALA A 63 2.08 -5.19 -8.50
N ASN A 64 2.84 -4.36 -7.77
CA ASN A 64 4.18 -3.98 -8.17
C ASN A 64 5.21 -5.10 -7.98
N LYS A 65 5.11 -5.87 -6.89
CA LYS A 65 5.97 -7.04 -6.68
C LYS A 65 5.84 -8.06 -7.81
N LEU A 66 4.64 -8.25 -8.33
CA LEU A 66 4.40 -9.17 -9.44
C LEU A 66 4.97 -8.68 -10.78
N LYS A 67 5.26 -7.38 -10.92
CA LYS A 67 5.84 -6.78 -12.14
C LYS A 67 7.36 -6.88 -12.22
N GLU A 68 8.09 -6.85 -11.09
CA GLU A 68 9.56 -6.73 -11.07
C GLU A 68 10.33 -8.00 -11.47
N VAL A 69 9.66 -9.12 -11.74
CA VAL A 69 10.30 -10.40 -12.10
C VAL A 69 10.13 -10.73 -13.59
N ARG A 70 10.25 -9.72 -14.46
CA ARG A 70 10.27 -9.85 -15.93
C ARG A 70 11.55 -9.28 -16.49
#